data_AF-A0A1R2AMD3-F1
#
_entry.id   AF-A0A1R2AMD3-F1
#
_cell.length_a   1.000
_cell.length_b   1.000
_cell.length_c   1.000
_cell.angle_alpha   90.00
_cell.angle_beta   90.00
_cell.angle_gamma   90.00
#
_symmetry.space_group_name_H-M   'P 1'
#
loop_
_entity.id
_entity.type
_entity.pdbx_description
1 polymer ?
#
loop_
_entity_poly.entity_id
_entity_poly.type
_entity_poly.pdbx_seq_one_letter_code
_entity_poly.pdbx_strand_id
1 'polypeptide(L)'
;MEEDRNPQEIIAELQRKIRFASNDIKTYTEDAQGKIKKQRSQINKLKKDNQNLKEELSNMQKSREPRPMTRVSSIIDTPEAFQEKIDIESKKLKELDSNIKIIQEKLFKQREQIGGINASRDNANALNKQLRILENRLDKANQKFNEAIAQNKVLREEIDNLRRERVIFDNIYQNLEKELQNKRKDMANIIEAANSAYELRDKAQDELTTIKEQAKKEQTEFEKEWKNLNKLIEQDKKMKDFLKLRLQEKEQAQNSDAPKHEEEILKKKNKVDPQVIAAEKVKSYEEAFNKIQSATGIQDIDVLVNTFIKAEDKNFTLFKFVNELSNDIETLEKQIQELEIEIAACKGQEEAGYLMSTKAAFEEKLDKYMRKAESYDKKYEESQKNLNNLKEEVTKFFYSIDCHKQLANEFLGETVTENNIKQYLTLTEQRCNEIFQAYALMQIQKGKGDFSMPGPQAPPSGNPPRIEAPLVKDDMSGDDEEELETEKPLSTEEFRVRAAERALQLDFQQKNKSKQIKSKNKK
;
A
#
# COMPACT_ATOMS: atom_id res chain seq x y z
N MET A 1 9.50 -3.18 -211.60
CA MET A 1 10.60 -4.14 -211.70
C MET A 1 10.40 -5.19 -210.63
N GLU A 2 10.41 -6.42 -211.09
CA GLU A 2 10.25 -7.68 -210.36
C GLU A 2 11.31 -7.85 -209.26
N GLU A 3 10.99 -8.63 -208.22
CA GLU A 3 11.52 -9.99 -208.05
C GLU A 3 10.98 -10.60 -206.75
N ASP A 4 10.45 -11.82 -206.88
CA ASP A 4 9.86 -12.64 -205.82
C ASP A 4 10.84 -12.89 -204.67
N ARG A 5 10.41 -12.63 -203.42
CA ARG A 5 11.01 -13.24 -202.22
C ARG A 5 9.96 -13.97 -201.40
N ASN A 6 10.33 -15.22 -201.13
CA ASN A 6 9.51 -16.30 -200.63
C ASN A 6 9.03 -16.06 -199.18
N PRO A 7 7.73 -16.11 -198.89
CA PRO A 7 7.17 -15.77 -197.58
C PRO A 7 7.69 -16.62 -196.40
N GLN A 8 8.25 -17.81 -196.64
CA GLN A 8 8.79 -18.70 -195.60
C GLN A 8 10.11 -18.21 -194.98
N GLU A 9 10.98 -17.53 -195.74
CA GLU A 9 12.20 -16.92 -195.19
C GLU A 9 11.90 -15.71 -194.32
N ILE A 10 10.90 -14.91 -194.71
CA ILE A 10 10.43 -13.75 -193.94
C ILE A 10 9.85 -14.19 -192.58
N ILE A 11 9.14 -15.32 -192.53
CA ILE A 11 8.59 -15.85 -191.26
C ILE A 11 9.70 -16.37 -190.34
N ALA A 12 10.71 -17.08 -190.85
CA ALA A 12 11.81 -17.57 -190.04
C ALA A 12 12.68 -16.43 -189.48
N GLU A 13 12.91 -15.38 -190.27
CA GLU A 13 13.65 -14.20 -189.85
C GLU A 13 12.85 -13.35 -188.84
N LEU A 14 11.53 -13.23 -189.02
CA LEU A 14 10.63 -12.62 -188.04
C LEU A 14 10.54 -13.42 -186.74
N GLN A 15 10.51 -14.76 -186.79
CA GLN A 15 10.52 -15.60 -185.60
C GLN A 15 11.84 -15.51 -184.81
N ARG A 16 12.99 -15.36 -185.50
CA ARG A 16 14.28 -15.08 -184.84
C ARG A 16 14.30 -13.70 -184.20
N LYS A 17 13.81 -12.67 -184.90
CA LYS A 17 13.69 -11.31 -184.35
C LYS A 17 12.73 -11.25 -183.16
N ILE A 18 11.62 -11.98 -183.18
CA ILE A 18 10.68 -12.07 -182.05
C ILE A 18 11.33 -12.78 -180.85
N ARG A 19 12.13 -13.83 -181.05
CA ARG A 19 12.86 -14.48 -179.94
C ARG A 19 13.93 -13.57 -179.33
N PHE A 20 14.72 -12.87 -180.16
CA PHE A 20 15.72 -11.92 -179.67
C PHE A 20 15.05 -10.77 -178.91
N ALA A 21 14.02 -10.15 -179.48
CA ALA A 21 13.26 -9.10 -178.82
C ALA A 21 12.59 -9.59 -177.53
N SER A 22 12.08 -10.82 -177.49
CA SER A 22 11.48 -11.38 -176.28
C SER A 22 12.51 -11.70 -175.18
N ASN A 23 13.74 -12.05 -175.54
CA ASN A 23 14.84 -12.21 -174.59
C ASN A 23 15.35 -10.85 -174.08
N ASP A 24 15.47 -9.86 -174.95
CA ASP A 24 15.83 -8.49 -174.56
C ASP A 24 14.75 -7.86 -173.67
N ILE A 25 13.47 -8.11 -173.94
CA ILE A 25 12.37 -7.69 -173.06
C ILE A 25 12.50 -8.38 -171.69
N LYS A 26 12.83 -9.68 -171.63
CA LYS A 26 13.04 -10.39 -170.37
C LYS A 26 14.21 -9.82 -169.56
N THR A 27 15.38 -9.66 -170.17
CA THR A 27 16.56 -9.11 -169.48
C THR A 27 16.31 -7.67 -169.02
N TYR A 28 15.64 -6.85 -169.84
CA TYR A 28 15.27 -5.49 -169.44
C TYR A 28 14.25 -5.46 -168.30
N THR A 29 13.28 -6.40 -168.27
CA THR A 29 12.33 -6.51 -167.16
C THR A 29 12.98 -7.02 -165.88
N GLU A 30 13.93 -7.95 -165.94
CA GLU A 30 14.69 -8.43 -164.78
C GLU A 30 15.58 -7.33 -164.21
N ASP A 31 16.25 -6.54 -165.06
CA ASP A 31 17.07 -5.41 -164.63
C ASP A 31 16.22 -4.25 -164.08
N ALA A 32 15.05 -4.00 -164.66
CA ALA A 32 14.08 -3.04 -164.14
C ALA A 32 13.53 -3.49 -162.78
N GLN A 33 13.20 -4.77 -162.61
CA GLN A 33 12.77 -5.34 -161.33
C GLN A 33 13.89 -5.30 -160.29
N GLY A 34 15.15 -5.54 -160.69
CA GLY A 34 16.33 -5.39 -159.84
C GLY A 34 16.53 -3.94 -159.36
N LYS A 35 16.36 -2.95 -160.26
CA LYS A 35 16.38 -1.52 -159.91
C LYS A 35 15.23 -1.13 -158.99
N ILE A 36 14.01 -1.62 -159.24
CA ILE A 36 12.84 -1.38 -158.38
C ILE A 36 13.06 -1.98 -156.99
N LYS A 37 13.66 -3.17 -156.87
CA LYS A 37 13.96 -3.80 -155.58
C LYS A 37 14.99 -3.00 -154.79
N LYS A 38 16.05 -2.48 -155.45
CA LYS A 38 17.02 -1.57 -154.83
C LYS A 38 16.38 -0.25 -154.39
N GLN A 39 15.55 0.36 -155.23
CA GLN A 39 14.81 1.58 -154.89
C GLN A 39 13.84 1.37 -153.71
N ARG A 40 13.11 0.24 -153.66
CA ARG A 40 12.25 -0.10 -152.52
C ARG A 40 13.03 -0.30 -151.22
N SER A 41 14.21 -0.94 -151.30
CA SER A 41 15.10 -1.08 -150.15
C SER A 41 15.57 0.29 -149.62
N GLN A 42 15.92 1.21 -150.53
CA GLN A 42 16.34 2.56 -150.17
C GLN A 42 15.20 3.42 -149.61
N ILE A 43 13.98 3.28 -150.13
CA ILE A 43 12.77 3.91 -149.57
C ILE A 43 12.51 3.40 -148.15
N ASN A 44 12.64 2.09 -147.91
CA ASN A 44 12.45 1.53 -146.57
C ASN A 44 13.52 2.04 -145.59
N LYS A 45 14.76 2.20 -146.03
CA LYS A 45 15.84 2.80 -145.23
C LYS A 45 15.51 4.26 -144.89
N LEU A 46 15.12 5.07 -145.86
CA LEU A 46 14.71 6.46 -145.65
C LEU A 46 13.44 6.61 -144.79
N LYS A 47 12.52 5.64 -144.83
CA LYS A 47 11.36 5.61 -143.93
C LYS A 47 11.77 5.34 -142.48
N LYS A 48 12.72 4.42 -142.27
CA LYS A 48 13.26 4.12 -140.94
C LYS A 48 14.04 5.32 -140.38
N ASP A 49 14.85 5.97 -141.20
CA ASP A 49 15.58 7.19 -140.80
C ASP A 49 14.61 8.34 -140.51
N ASN A 50 13.50 8.48 -141.27
CA ASN A 50 12.43 9.44 -140.94
C ASN A 50 11.70 9.13 -139.63
N GLN A 51 11.49 7.85 -139.30
CA GLN A 51 10.93 7.47 -138.00
C GLN A 51 11.88 7.84 -136.86
N ASN A 52 13.16 7.52 -137.00
CA ASN A 52 14.18 7.89 -136.02
C ASN A 52 14.28 9.42 -135.85
N LEU A 53 14.29 10.18 -136.95
CA LEU A 53 14.28 11.65 -136.90
C LEU A 53 13.00 12.21 -136.29
N LYS A 54 11.84 11.57 -136.50
CA LYS A 54 10.59 11.94 -135.82
C LYS A 54 10.63 11.64 -134.32
N GLU A 55 11.24 10.54 -133.92
CA GLU A 55 11.47 10.21 -132.51
C GLU A 55 12.45 11.20 -131.86
N GLU A 56 13.53 11.56 -132.56
CA GLU A 56 14.47 12.61 -132.12
C GLU A 56 13.79 13.98 -132.04
N LEU A 57 12.95 14.36 -133.01
CA LEU A 57 12.15 15.60 -132.96
C LEU A 57 11.13 15.60 -131.82
N SER A 58 10.50 14.46 -131.55
CA SER A 58 9.59 14.28 -130.41
C SER A 58 10.33 14.40 -129.07
N ASN A 59 11.54 13.83 -128.98
CA ASN A 59 12.39 13.98 -127.79
C ASN A 59 12.90 15.43 -127.64
N MET A 60 13.24 16.10 -128.74
CA MET A 60 13.61 17.51 -128.75
C MET A 60 12.43 18.44 -128.39
N GLN A 61 11.20 18.11 -128.81
CA GLN A 61 10.00 18.86 -128.40
C GLN A 61 9.65 18.64 -126.93
N LYS A 62 9.84 17.43 -126.40
CA LYS A 62 9.70 17.15 -124.95
C LYS A 62 10.78 17.82 -124.11
N SER A 63 11.95 18.10 -124.69
CA SER A 63 13.08 18.75 -124.02
C SER A 63 13.17 20.26 -124.24
N ARG A 64 12.20 20.89 -124.91
CA ARG A 64 12.09 22.34 -125.03
C ARG A 64 11.40 22.91 -123.80
N GLU A 65 12.14 22.95 -122.69
CA GLU A 65 11.79 23.86 -121.60
C GLU A 65 11.75 25.30 -122.17
N PRO A 66 10.67 26.06 -121.95
CA PRO A 66 10.73 27.50 -122.14
C PRO A 66 11.74 28.05 -121.13
N ARG A 67 12.75 28.80 -121.64
CA ARG A 67 13.66 29.55 -120.79
C ARG A 67 12.87 30.37 -119.76
N PRO A 68 13.22 30.30 -118.47
CA PRO A 68 12.40 30.80 -117.39
C PRO A 68 12.63 32.31 -117.20
N MET A 69 11.82 33.17 -117.81
CA MET A 69 11.71 34.56 -117.36
C MET A 69 10.57 34.76 -116.34
N THR A 70 9.65 33.80 -116.24
CA THR A 70 8.52 33.78 -115.27
C THR A 70 8.72 32.80 -114.12
N ARG A 71 9.73 31.92 -114.17
CA ARG A 71 10.08 31.03 -113.04
C ARG A 71 10.92 31.76 -111.99
N VAL A 72 11.55 32.89 -112.34
CA VAL A 72 12.22 33.76 -111.36
C VAL A 72 11.20 34.40 -110.41
N SER A 73 10.00 34.75 -110.87
CA SER A 73 8.92 35.25 -110.00
C SER A 73 8.20 34.18 -109.18
N SER A 74 8.36 32.89 -109.51
CA SER A 74 7.68 31.79 -108.82
C SER A 74 8.62 30.86 -108.03
N ILE A 75 9.94 31.02 -108.17
CA ILE A 75 10.97 30.26 -107.44
C ILE A 75 11.79 31.17 -106.52
N ILE A 76 11.82 32.48 -106.78
CA ILE A 76 12.18 33.46 -105.75
C ILE A 76 10.86 33.73 -105.01
N ASP A 77 10.67 33.06 -103.86
CA ASP A 77 9.84 33.62 -102.78
C ASP A 77 10.22 35.11 -102.75
N THR A 78 9.28 36.00 -103.08
CA THR A 78 9.62 37.42 -103.23
C THR A 78 10.36 37.87 -101.97
N PRO A 79 11.29 38.84 -102.05
CA PRO A 79 11.90 39.41 -100.84
C PRO A 79 10.83 39.76 -99.79
N GLU A 80 9.63 40.13 -100.25
CA GLU A 80 8.41 40.32 -99.47
C GLU A 80 7.88 39.05 -98.77
N ALA A 81 7.85 37.88 -99.40
CA ALA A 81 7.42 36.62 -98.78
C ALA A 81 8.39 36.11 -97.71
N PHE A 82 9.72 36.25 -97.93
CA PHE A 82 10.70 36.01 -96.88
C PHE A 82 10.64 37.06 -95.78
N GLN A 83 10.40 38.33 -96.13
CA GLN A 83 10.18 39.39 -95.15
C GLN A 83 8.93 39.11 -94.31
N GLU A 84 7.83 38.64 -94.90
CA GLU A 84 6.63 38.26 -94.17
C GLU A 84 6.89 37.08 -93.22
N LYS A 85 7.62 36.04 -93.67
CA LYS A 85 8.04 34.93 -92.79
C LYS A 85 8.95 35.41 -91.65
N ILE A 86 9.91 36.28 -91.94
CA ILE A 86 10.78 36.92 -90.93
C ILE A 86 9.95 37.75 -89.97
N ASP A 87 8.95 38.50 -90.45
CA ASP A 87 8.08 39.32 -89.63
C ASP A 87 7.20 38.45 -88.73
N ILE A 88 6.66 37.34 -89.24
CA ILE A 88 5.90 36.35 -88.46
C ILE A 88 6.79 35.70 -87.39
N GLU A 89 7.98 35.23 -87.75
CA GLU A 89 8.92 34.65 -86.79
C GLU A 89 9.44 35.70 -85.79
N SER A 90 9.60 36.97 -86.20
CA SER A 90 9.96 38.06 -85.29
C SER A 90 8.84 38.37 -84.30
N LYS A 91 7.56 38.27 -84.72
CA LYS A 91 6.40 38.40 -83.83
C LYS A 91 6.35 37.24 -82.85
N LYS A 92 6.55 36.01 -83.30
CA LYS A 92 6.64 34.83 -82.42
C LYS A 92 7.79 34.94 -81.43
N LEU A 93 8.96 35.41 -81.86
CA LEU A 93 10.10 35.66 -80.98
C LEU A 93 9.77 36.71 -79.92
N LYS A 94 9.13 37.82 -80.30
CA LYS A 94 8.66 38.85 -79.35
C LYS A 94 7.63 38.31 -78.35
N GLU A 95 6.71 37.46 -78.82
CA GLU A 95 5.74 36.80 -77.95
C GLU A 95 6.40 35.81 -76.99
N LEU A 96 7.36 35.00 -77.47
CA LEU A 96 8.14 34.10 -76.64
C LEU A 96 8.99 34.86 -75.62
N ASP A 97 9.64 35.96 -76.01
CA ASP A 97 10.40 36.82 -75.10
C ASP A 97 9.49 37.46 -74.03
N SER A 98 8.29 37.88 -74.42
CA SER A 98 7.28 38.37 -73.48
C SER A 98 6.86 37.28 -72.49
N ASN A 99 6.61 36.07 -72.98
CA ASN A 99 6.27 34.92 -72.14
C ASN A 99 7.41 34.51 -71.21
N ILE A 100 8.66 34.55 -71.69
CA ILE A 100 9.86 34.31 -70.88
C ILE A 100 9.93 35.34 -69.75
N LYS A 101 9.72 36.63 -70.02
CA LYS A 101 9.69 37.67 -68.98
C LYS A 101 8.59 37.42 -67.95
N ILE A 102 7.38 37.08 -68.38
CA ILE A 102 6.26 36.78 -67.47
C ILE A 102 6.58 35.57 -66.58
N ILE A 103 7.16 34.51 -67.14
CA ILE A 103 7.54 33.32 -66.38
C ILE A 103 8.68 33.62 -65.41
N GLN A 104 9.68 34.41 -65.83
CA GLN A 104 10.76 34.86 -64.96
C GLN A 104 10.25 35.70 -63.79
N GLU A 105 9.32 36.63 -64.02
CA GLU A 105 8.67 37.40 -62.95
C GLU A 105 7.88 36.50 -62.00
N LYS A 106 7.14 35.51 -62.52
CA LYS A 106 6.42 34.52 -61.69
C LYS A 106 7.39 33.69 -60.85
N LEU A 107 8.48 33.21 -61.44
CA LEU A 107 9.52 32.47 -60.73
C LEU A 107 10.20 33.32 -59.67
N PHE A 108 10.44 34.60 -59.95
CA PHE A 108 11.01 35.54 -58.98
C PHE A 108 10.06 35.74 -57.78
N LYS A 109 8.79 36.05 -58.03
CA LYS A 109 7.76 36.21 -56.98
C LYS A 109 7.61 34.94 -56.15
N GLN A 110 7.63 33.76 -56.78
CA GLN A 110 7.55 32.49 -56.06
C GLN A 110 8.81 32.20 -55.24
N ARG A 111 10.00 32.54 -55.74
CA ARG A 111 11.26 32.38 -55.01
C ARG A 111 11.37 33.35 -53.84
N GLU A 112 10.83 34.56 -53.98
CA GLU A 112 10.68 35.55 -52.91
C GLU A 112 9.71 35.05 -51.83
N GLN A 113 8.55 34.50 -52.22
CA GLN A 113 7.58 33.91 -51.28
C GLN A 113 8.12 32.68 -50.53
N ILE A 114 8.88 31.82 -51.20
CA ILE A 114 9.46 30.62 -50.58
C ILE A 114 10.62 30.98 -49.63
N GLY A 115 11.12 32.22 -49.65
CA GLY A 115 12.14 32.70 -48.70
C GLY A 115 13.52 32.07 -48.92
N GLY A 116 13.76 31.47 -50.09
CA GLY A 116 14.99 30.73 -50.42
C GLY A 116 14.90 29.22 -50.18
N ILE A 117 15.89 28.49 -50.68
CA ILE A 117 15.89 27.01 -50.71
C ILE A 117 15.97 26.41 -49.29
N ASN A 118 16.60 27.11 -48.34
CA ASN A 118 16.79 26.64 -46.98
C ASN A 118 15.67 27.08 -46.00
N ALA A 119 14.81 28.03 -46.37
CA ALA A 119 13.81 28.58 -45.45
C ALA A 119 12.83 27.52 -44.92
N SER A 120 12.44 26.55 -45.76
CA SER A 120 11.61 25.42 -45.31
C SER A 120 12.32 24.56 -44.27
N ARG A 121 13.61 24.24 -44.49
CA ARG A 121 14.42 23.45 -43.56
C ARG A 121 14.69 24.19 -42.26
N ASP A 122 14.97 25.48 -42.33
CA ASP A 122 15.25 26.30 -41.16
C ASP A 122 13.98 26.53 -40.32
N ASN A 123 12.82 26.72 -40.96
CA ASN A 123 11.52 26.74 -40.26
C ASN A 123 11.20 25.40 -39.60
N ALA A 124 11.42 24.27 -40.28
CA ALA A 124 11.23 22.94 -39.67
C ALA A 124 12.17 22.72 -38.48
N ASN A 125 13.43 23.14 -38.58
CA ASN A 125 14.40 23.08 -37.49
C ASN A 125 14.01 24.01 -36.32
N ALA A 126 13.51 25.20 -36.59
CA ALA A 126 13.02 26.12 -35.56
C ALA A 126 11.80 25.55 -34.84
N LEU A 127 10.87 24.93 -35.58
CA LEU A 127 9.70 24.26 -35.02
C LEU A 127 10.09 23.06 -34.16
N ASN A 128 11.02 22.22 -34.63
CA ASN A 128 11.57 21.11 -33.83
C ASN A 128 12.26 21.59 -32.55
N LYS A 129 13.00 22.70 -32.60
CA LYS A 129 13.59 23.31 -31.39
C LYS A 129 12.52 23.78 -30.43
N GLN A 130 11.46 24.43 -30.91
CA GLN A 130 10.33 24.85 -30.08
C GLN A 130 9.61 23.66 -29.46
N LEU A 131 9.35 22.61 -30.24
CA LEU A 131 8.74 21.37 -29.79
C LEU A 131 9.55 20.76 -28.64
N ARG A 132 10.87 20.63 -28.81
CA ARG A 132 11.77 20.14 -27.76
C ARG A 132 11.78 21.01 -26.50
N ILE A 133 11.66 22.34 -26.64
CA ILE A 133 11.57 23.25 -25.47
C ILE A 133 10.26 23.04 -24.72
N LEU A 134 9.15 22.89 -25.45
CA LEU A 134 7.83 22.65 -24.86
C LEU A 134 7.75 21.29 -24.18
N GLU A 135 8.31 20.23 -24.78
CA GLU A 135 8.45 18.91 -24.16
C GLU A 135 9.24 19.00 -22.85
N ASN A 136 10.43 19.61 -22.87
CA ASN A 136 11.22 19.80 -21.64
C ASN A 136 10.49 20.61 -20.57
N ARG A 137 9.64 21.57 -20.98
CA ARG A 137 8.84 22.36 -20.04
C ARG A 137 7.70 21.53 -19.46
N LEU A 138 7.07 20.68 -20.27
CA LEU A 138 6.04 19.75 -19.84
C LEU A 138 6.62 18.71 -18.88
N ASP A 139 7.78 18.13 -19.18
CA ASP A 139 8.46 17.18 -18.31
C ASP A 139 8.81 17.79 -16.95
N LYS A 140 9.36 19.01 -16.96
CA LYS A 140 9.62 19.75 -15.71
C LYS A 140 8.35 20.07 -14.93
N ALA A 141 7.24 20.35 -15.60
CA ALA A 141 5.96 20.59 -14.95
C ALA A 141 5.40 19.29 -14.34
N ASN A 142 5.48 18.18 -15.07
CA ASN A 142 5.08 16.85 -14.61
C ASN A 142 5.92 16.38 -13.42
N GLN A 143 7.23 16.62 -13.45
CA GLN A 143 8.11 16.32 -12.32
C GLN A 143 7.68 17.10 -11.07
N LYS A 144 7.47 18.42 -11.17
CA LYS A 144 6.99 19.25 -10.05
C LYS A 144 5.61 18.82 -9.55
N PHE A 145 4.73 18.41 -10.46
CA PHE A 145 3.40 17.92 -10.10
C PHE A 145 3.50 16.60 -9.31
N ASN A 146 4.33 15.67 -9.76
CA ASN A 146 4.57 14.40 -9.06
C ASN A 146 5.23 14.62 -7.70
N GLU A 147 6.20 15.54 -7.61
CA GLU A 147 6.81 15.95 -6.34
C GLU A 147 5.76 16.54 -5.38
N ALA A 148 4.86 17.40 -5.86
CA ALA A 148 3.77 17.96 -5.06
C ALA A 148 2.77 16.88 -4.61
N ILE A 149 2.45 15.89 -5.45
CA ILE A 149 1.61 14.74 -5.06
C ILE A 149 2.29 13.93 -3.96
N ALA A 150 3.59 13.63 -4.11
CA ALA A 150 4.34 12.89 -3.11
C ALA A 150 4.35 13.62 -1.75
N GLN A 151 4.59 14.94 -1.77
CA GLN A 151 4.50 15.78 -0.57
C GLN A 151 3.08 15.78 0.03
N ASN A 152 2.04 15.86 -0.81
CA ASN A 152 0.67 15.82 -0.33
C ASN A 152 0.32 14.47 0.31
N LYS A 153 0.84 13.36 -0.23
CA LYS A 153 0.68 12.03 0.36
C LYS A 153 1.30 11.97 1.75
N VAL A 154 2.53 12.43 1.92
CA VAL A 154 3.21 12.47 3.22
C VAL A 154 2.44 13.33 4.23
N LEU A 155 1.96 14.51 3.82
CA LEU A 155 1.17 15.38 4.70
C LEU A 155 -0.17 14.74 5.11
N ARG A 156 -0.81 13.97 4.21
CA ARG A 156 -2.04 13.22 4.56
C ARG A 156 -1.75 12.15 5.59
N GLU A 157 -0.68 11.38 5.40
CA GLU A 157 -0.25 10.37 6.37
C GLU A 157 0.08 11.00 7.74
N GLU A 158 0.75 12.16 7.75
CA GLU A 158 1.02 12.91 8.99
C GLU A 158 -0.27 13.39 9.67
N ILE A 159 -1.24 13.90 8.91
CA ILE A 159 -2.56 14.28 9.44
C ILE A 159 -3.27 13.07 10.05
N ASP A 160 -3.26 11.93 9.39
CA ASP A 160 -3.92 10.72 9.88
C ASP A 160 -3.21 10.15 11.12
N ASN A 161 -1.88 10.25 11.19
CA ASN A 161 -1.12 9.93 12.40
C ASN A 161 -1.51 10.85 13.57
N LEU A 162 -1.52 12.17 13.36
CA LEU A 162 -1.90 13.14 14.39
C LEU A 162 -3.35 12.95 14.85
N ARG A 163 -4.26 12.55 13.95
CA ARG A 163 -5.64 12.22 14.30
C ARG A 163 -5.72 10.98 15.20
N ARG A 164 -4.98 9.92 14.86
CA ARG A 164 -4.92 8.71 15.70
C ARG A 164 -4.34 9.02 17.08
N GLU A 165 -3.23 9.76 17.12
CA GLU A 165 -2.63 10.21 18.38
C GLU A 165 -3.61 11.03 19.22
N ARG A 166 -4.34 11.96 18.61
CA ARG A 166 -5.36 12.74 19.31
C ARG A 166 -6.43 11.86 19.94
N VAL A 167 -6.96 10.87 19.23
CA VAL A 167 -7.97 9.94 19.77
C VAL A 167 -7.42 9.18 20.99
N ILE A 168 -6.16 8.74 20.92
CA ILE A 168 -5.49 8.07 22.04
C ILE A 168 -5.36 9.03 23.23
N PHE A 169 -4.93 10.27 23.00
CA PHE A 169 -4.81 11.28 24.06
C PHE A 169 -6.17 11.64 24.68
N ASP A 170 -7.22 11.78 23.88
CA ASP A 170 -8.57 12.08 24.36
C ASP A 170 -9.09 10.92 25.24
N ASN A 171 -8.81 9.66 24.87
CA ASN A 171 -9.16 8.49 25.70
C ASN A 171 -8.39 8.47 27.03
N ILE A 172 -7.06 8.68 26.98
CA ILE A 172 -6.24 8.78 28.20
C ILE A 172 -6.74 9.91 29.11
N TYR A 173 -7.07 11.06 28.53
CA TYR A 173 -7.60 12.20 29.29
C TYR A 173 -8.93 11.87 29.97
N GLN A 174 -9.86 11.23 29.26
CA GLN A 174 -11.13 10.78 29.86
C GLN A 174 -10.93 9.77 30.98
N ASN A 175 -9.97 8.85 30.85
CA ASN A 175 -9.67 7.88 31.91
C ASN A 175 -9.07 8.57 33.13
N LEU A 176 -8.11 9.47 32.94
CA LEU A 176 -7.54 10.27 34.03
C LEU A 176 -8.59 11.15 34.71
N GLU A 177 -9.54 11.72 33.95
CA GLU A 177 -10.64 12.49 34.50
C GLU A 177 -11.58 11.62 35.35
N LYS A 178 -11.92 10.41 34.89
CA LYS A 178 -12.70 9.43 35.66
C LYS A 178 -11.98 9.00 36.93
N GLU A 179 -10.68 8.70 36.86
CA GLU A 179 -9.87 8.36 38.03
C GLU A 179 -9.85 9.50 39.05
N LEU A 180 -9.69 10.74 38.58
CA LEU A 180 -9.70 11.92 39.44
C LEU A 180 -11.06 12.10 40.12
N GLN A 181 -12.17 11.88 39.40
CA GLN A 181 -13.51 11.90 39.97
C GLN A 181 -13.70 10.80 41.02
N ASN A 182 -13.23 9.58 40.76
CA ASN A 182 -13.27 8.47 41.71
C ASN A 182 -12.47 8.81 42.98
N LYS A 183 -11.26 9.35 42.84
CA LYS A 183 -10.44 9.77 44.01
C LYS A 183 -11.08 10.89 44.81
N ARG A 184 -11.78 11.83 44.17
CA ARG A 184 -12.58 12.84 44.88
C ARG A 184 -13.72 12.21 45.67
N LYS A 185 -14.40 11.22 45.09
CA LYS A 185 -15.48 10.48 45.78
C LYS A 185 -14.93 9.69 46.96
N ASP A 186 -13.81 8.98 46.79
CA ASP A 186 -13.14 8.25 47.88
C ASP A 186 -12.75 9.21 49.00
N MET A 187 -12.19 10.38 48.67
CA MET A 187 -11.85 11.40 49.65
C MET A 187 -13.08 11.90 50.42
N ALA A 188 -14.20 12.15 49.72
CA ALA A 188 -15.45 12.53 50.37
C ALA A 188 -15.96 11.44 51.34
N ASN A 189 -15.92 10.17 50.91
CA ASN A 189 -16.32 9.03 51.74
C ASN A 189 -15.44 8.89 52.99
N ILE A 190 -14.12 9.08 52.87
CA ILE A 190 -13.19 9.03 54.01
C ILE A 190 -13.49 10.17 54.99
N ILE A 191 -13.78 11.38 54.49
CA ILE A 191 -14.15 12.52 55.34
C ILE A 191 -15.46 12.24 56.09
N GLU A 192 -16.46 11.66 55.42
CA GLU A 192 -17.73 11.30 56.06
C GLU A 192 -17.54 10.22 57.14
N ALA A 193 -16.77 9.17 56.84
CA ALA A 193 -16.42 8.14 57.81
C ALA A 193 -15.63 8.72 59.01
N ALA A 194 -14.70 9.63 58.76
CA ALA A 194 -13.95 10.31 59.82
C ALA A 194 -14.87 11.18 60.70
N ASN A 195 -15.78 11.94 60.10
CA ASN A 195 -16.76 12.74 60.84
C ASN A 195 -17.66 11.87 61.71
N SER A 196 -18.15 10.75 61.17
CA SER A 196 -18.93 9.78 61.95
C SER A 196 -18.15 9.20 63.12
N ALA A 197 -16.87 8.85 62.92
CA ALA A 197 -16.00 8.38 63.99
C ALA A 197 -15.74 9.46 65.06
N TYR A 198 -15.58 10.72 64.66
CA TYR A 198 -15.46 11.85 65.58
C TYR A 198 -16.73 12.05 66.40
N GLU A 199 -17.91 11.99 65.79
CA GLU A 199 -19.19 12.08 66.52
C GLU A 199 -19.36 10.95 67.54
N LEU A 200 -19.00 9.71 67.18
CA LEU A 200 -19.06 8.58 68.10
C LEU A 200 -18.08 8.74 69.27
N ARG A 201 -16.85 9.18 68.98
CA ARG A 201 -15.84 9.45 70.02
C ARG A 201 -16.32 10.56 70.96
N ASP A 202 -16.86 11.64 70.41
CA ASP A 202 -17.29 12.79 71.21
C ASP A 202 -18.50 12.42 72.09
N LYS A 203 -19.45 11.62 71.57
CA LYS A 203 -20.53 11.02 72.39
C LYS A 203 -20.00 10.15 73.52
N ALA A 204 -19.07 9.24 73.24
CA ALA A 204 -18.48 8.38 74.27
C ALA A 204 -17.70 9.19 75.32
N GLN A 205 -17.03 10.26 74.89
CA GLN A 205 -16.33 11.18 75.79
C GLN A 205 -17.32 11.93 76.69
N ASP A 206 -18.43 12.42 76.15
CA ASP A 206 -19.49 13.06 76.93
C ASP A 206 -20.09 12.07 77.96
N GLU A 207 -20.41 10.85 77.56
CA GLU A 207 -20.86 9.78 78.47
C GLU A 207 -19.82 9.49 79.57
N LEU A 208 -18.54 9.43 79.23
CA LEU A 208 -17.47 9.24 80.21
C LEU A 208 -17.41 10.40 81.21
N THR A 209 -17.58 11.64 80.74
CA THR A 209 -17.59 12.81 81.63
C THR A 209 -18.80 12.79 82.57
N THR A 210 -19.99 12.43 82.08
CA THR A 210 -21.19 12.34 82.93
C THR A 210 -21.07 11.24 83.98
N ILE A 211 -20.56 10.06 83.62
CA ILE A 211 -20.30 8.96 84.57
C ILE A 211 -19.26 9.39 85.62
N LYS A 212 -18.18 10.07 85.22
CA LYS A 212 -17.17 10.59 86.16
C LYS A 212 -17.77 11.61 87.13
N GLU A 213 -18.61 12.52 86.66
CA GLU A 213 -19.29 13.49 87.51
C GLU A 213 -20.24 12.80 88.49
N GLN A 214 -20.99 11.79 88.04
CA GLN A 214 -21.88 11.01 88.89
C GLN A 214 -21.10 10.23 89.96
N ALA A 215 -20.04 9.52 89.58
CA ALA A 215 -19.17 8.80 90.51
C ALA A 215 -18.55 9.74 91.56
N LYS A 216 -18.16 10.96 91.16
CA LYS A 216 -17.65 11.97 92.08
C LYS A 216 -18.73 12.45 93.05
N LYS A 217 -19.97 12.67 92.59
CA LYS A 217 -21.09 13.02 93.47
C LYS A 217 -21.36 11.92 94.50
N GLU A 218 -21.49 10.68 94.03
CA GLU A 218 -21.69 9.50 94.88
C GLU A 218 -20.55 9.34 95.90
N GLN A 219 -19.29 9.53 95.50
CA GLN A 219 -18.16 9.53 96.41
C GLN A 219 -18.28 10.62 97.49
N THR A 220 -18.64 11.86 97.10
CA THR A 220 -18.80 12.94 98.07
C THR A 220 -19.97 12.70 99.03
N GLU A 221 -21.03 12.04 98.58
CA GLU A 221 -22.17 11.64 99.41
C GLU A 221 -21.76 10.54 100.39
N PHE A 222 -21.08 9.49 99.90
CA PHE A 222 -20.52 8.43 100.72
C PHE A 222 -19.55 8.97 101.79
N GLU A 223 -18.66 9.90 101.44
CA GLU A 223 -17.75 10.52 102.41
C GLU A 223 -18.48 11.32 103.49
N LYS A 224 -19.61 11.97 103.16
CA LYS A 224 -20.45 12.66 104.14
C LYS A 224 -21.13 11.64 105.07
N GLU A 225 -21.71 10.59 104.53
CA GLU A 225 -22.33 9.51 105.31
C GLU A 225 -21.31 8.82 106.21
N TRP A 226 -20.13 8.51 105.69
CA TRP A 226 -19.01 7.94 106.44
C TRP A 226 -18.58 8.82 107.61
N LYS A 227 -18.45 10.14 107.39
CA LYS A 227 -18.16 11.10 108.47
C LYS A 227 -19.27 11.14 109.52
N ASN A 228 -20.54 11.07 109.10
CA ASN A 228 -21.67 11.05 110.01
C ASN A 228 -21.71 9.76 110.84
N LEU A 229 -21.49 8.60 110.22
CA LEU A 229 -21.38 7.31 110.92
C LEU A 229 -20.21 7.30 111.90
N ASN A 230 -19.03 7.80 111.49
CA ASN A 230 -17.89 7.89 112.40
C ASN A 230 -18.16 8.79 113.60
N LYS A 231 -18.84 9.93 113.41
CA LYS A 231 -19.28 10.77 114.54
C LYS A 231 -20.22 10.01 115.47
N LEU A 232 -21.17 9.23 114.93
CA LEU A 232 -22.09 8.43 115.72
C LEU A 232 -21.36 7.33 116.50
N ILE A 233 -20.39 6.65 115.88
CA ILE A 233 -19.53 5.66 116.55
C ILE A 233 -18.66 6.33 117.62
N GLU A 234 -18.11 7.51 117.37
CA GLU A 234 -17.31 8.25 118.36
C GLU A 234 -18.18 8.68 119.56
N GLN A 235 -19.42 9.10 119.32
CA GLN A 235 -20.40 9.36 120.37
C GLN A 235 -20.73 8.08 121.16
N ASP A 236 -20.98 6.96 120.49
CA ASP A 236 -21.24 5.66 121.12
C ASP A 236 -20.02 5.16 121.91
N LYS A 237 -18.80 5.35 121.38
CA LYS A 237 -17.56 5.00 122.06
C LYS A 237 -17.34 5.88 123.29
N LYS A 238 -17.55 7.20 123.21
CA LYS A 238 -17.51 8.09 124.37
C LYS A 238 -18.55 7.68 125.42
N MET A 239 -19.75 7.29 125.00
CA MET A 239 -20.79 6.77 125.89
C MET A 239 -20.34 5.46 126.57
N LYS A 240 -19.81 4.51 125.80
CA LYS A 240 -19.29 3.22 126.31
C LYS A 240 -18.07 3.38 127.19
N ASP A 241 -17.15 4.28 126.87
CA ASP A 241 -15.97 4.58 127.67
C ASP A 241 -16.39 5.28 128.98
N PHE A 242 -17.40 6.15 128.94
CA PHE A 242 -18.02 6.71 130.15
C PHE A 242 -18.68 5.62 131.01
N LEU A 243 -19.40 4.68 130.39
CA LEU A 243 -19.96 3.51 131.06
C LEU A 243 -18.88 2.58 131.64
N LYS A 244 -17.78 2.35 130.91
CA LYS A 244 -16.62 1.55 131.35
C LYS A 244 -15.87 2.21 132.50
N LEU A 245 -15.67 3.52 132.47
CA LEU A 245 -15.08 4.25 133.59
C LEU A 245 -15.94 4.08 134.84
N ARG A 246 -17.27 4.15 134.68
CA ARG A 246 -18.26 3.92 135.75
C ARG A 246 -18.34 2.45 136.22
N LEU A 247 -17.95 1.50 135.37
CA LEU A 247 -17.84 0.07 135.68
C LEU A 247 -16.48 -0.27 136.32
N GLN A 248 -15.38 0.35 135.89
CA GLN A 248 -14.05 0.22 136.50
C GLN A 248 -14.02 0.84 137.90
N GLU A 249 -14.74 1.93 138.14
CA GLU A 249 -15.01 2.44 139.50
C GLU A 249 -15.78 1.43 140.38
N LYS A 250 -16.56 0.52 139.77
CA LYS A 250 -17.25 -0.57 140.48
C LYS A 250 -16.41 -1.85 140.60
N GLU A 251 -15.55 -2.15 139.63
CA GLU A 251 -14.68 -3.33 139.62
C GLU A 251 -13.44 -3.17 140.52
N GLN A 252 -13.00 -1.94 140.84
CA GLN A 252 -11.99 -1.72 141.88
C GLN A 252 -12.51 -1.95 143.32
N ALA A 253 -13.82 -2.20 143.50
CA ALA A 253 -14.45 -2.45 144.81
C ALA A 253 -14.79 -3.92 145.09
N GLN A 254 -14.52 -4.86 144.16
CA GLN A 254 -14.77 -6.28 144.40
C GLN A 254 -13.60 -7.13 143.89
N ASN A 255 -12.72 -7.48 144.84
CA ASN A 255 -12.04 -8.77 145.06
C ASN A 255 -11.74 -9.65 143.83
N SER A 256 -10.46 -10.01 143.61
CA SER A 256 -9.70 -11.03 144.34
C SER A 256 -10.14 -12.47 144.04
N ASP A 257 -9.10 -13.28 143.81
CA ASP A 257 -9.06 -14.74 143.84
C ASP A 257 -9.46 -15.54 142.58
N ALA A 258 -8.39 -16.02 141.92
CA ALA A 258 -8.31 -17.29 141.18
C ALA A 258 -8.38 -18.49 142.18
N PRO A 259 -8.20 -19.79 141.82
CA PRO A 259 -7.91 -20.46 140.53
C PRO A 259 -8.64 -21.83 140.31
N LYS A 260 -8.34 -22.48 139.16
CA LYS A 260 -8.12 -23.93 138.81
C LYS A 260 -8.67 -25.06 139.75
N HIS A 261 -9.08 -26.27 139.32
CA HIS A 261 -8.34 -27.33 138.58
C HIS A 261 -9.18 -28.64 138.48
N GLU A 262 -8.78 -29.58 137.57
CA GLU A 262 -8.91 -31.08 137.61
C GLU A 262 -10.32 -31.74 137.54
N GLU A 263 -10.57 -32.96 137.03
CA GLU A 263 -9.78 -34.22 137.05
C GLU A 263 -10.35 -35.29 136.05
N GLU A 264 -9.55 -36.35 135.79
CA GLU A 264 -9.81 -37.54 134.94
C GLU A 264 -10.92 -38.50 135.41
N ILE A 265 -11.36 -39.48 134.57
CA ILE A 265 -11.53 -40.92 134.91
C ILE A 265 -11.94 -41.79 133.67
N LEU A 266 -11.04 -42.70 133.31
CA LEU A 266 -11.11 -44.13 132.89
C LEU A 266 -12.34 -44.81 132.18
N LYS A 267 -11.99 -45.50 131.07
CA LYS A 267 -12.18 -46.95 130.71
C LYS A 267 -13.38 -47.46 129.84
N LYS A 268 -12.95 -47.99 128.66
CA LYS A 268 -13.27 -49.31 128.01
C LYS A 268 -14.69 -49.61 127.51
N LYS A 269 -14.86 -49.79 126.18
CA LYS A 269 -14.86 -51.10 125.46
C LYS A 269 -15.33 -50.95 123.99
N ASN A 270 -14.70 -51.71 123.11
CA ASN A 270 -14.95 -51.82 121.67
C ASN A 270 -16.39 -52.25 121.32
N LYS A 271 -16.94 -51.63 120.26
CA LYS A 271 -17.70 -52.25 119.15
C LYS A 271 -17.76 -51.25 117.98
N VAL A 272 -17.49 -51.74 116.78
CA VAL A 272 -17.33 -50.98 115.53
C VAL A 272 -18.72 -50.72 114.94
N ASP A 273 -19.04 -49.46 114.64
CA ASP A 273 -20.22 -49.03 113.90
C ASP A 273 -19.99 -47.65 113.22
N PRO A 274 -20.77 -47.25 112.19
CA PRO A 274 -20.37 -46.39 111.06
C PRO A 274 -20.30 -44.86 111.32
N GLN A 275 -19.87 -44.42 112.50
CA GLN A 275 -19.67 -42.99 112.85
C GLN A 275 -18.22 -42.49 112.71
N VAL A 276 -17.26 -43.38 112.41
CA VAL A 276 -15.81 -43.05 112.38
C VAL A 276 -15.41 -42.16 111.19
N ILE A 277 -16.14 -42.21 110.07
CA ILE A 277 -15.80 -41.44 108.86
C ILE A 277 -16.07 -39.94 109.04
N ALA A 278 -17.08 -39.56 109.82
CA ALA A 278 -17.37 -38.16 110.11
C ALA A 278 -16.33 -37.55 111.05
N ALA A 279 -15.86 -38.32 112.04
CA ALA A 279 -14.84 -37.87 113.00
C ALA A 279 -13.43 -37.76 112.37
N GLU A 280 -13.08 -38.64 111.43
CA GLU A 280 -11.82 -38.52 110.66
C GLU A 280 -11.82 -37.33 109.71
N LYS A 281 -12.94 -37.04 109.03
CA LYS A 281 -13.05 -35.84 108.19
C LYS A 281 -12.94 -34.56 109.00
N VAL A 282 -13.61 -34.49 110.16
CA VAL A 282 -13.50 -33.33 111.07
C VAL A 282 -12.07 -33.17 111.55
N LYS A 283 -11.38 -34.25 111.97
CA LYS A 283 -9.96 -34.18 112.34
C LYS A 283 -9.05 -33.77 111.18
N SER A 284 -9.31 -34.24 109.97
CA SER A 284 -8.52 -33.85 108.79
C SER A 284 -8.72 -32.38 108.40
N TYR A 285 -9.94 -31.86 108.53
CA TYR A 285 -10.23 -30.45 108.33
C TYR A 285 -9.61 -29.62 109.45
N GLU A 286 -9.68 -30.06 110.70
CA GLU A 286 -9.07 -29.39 111.85
C GLU A 286 -7.53 -29.35 111.74
N GLU A 287 -6.89 -30.42 111.25
CA GLU A 287 -5.46 -30.45 110.92
C GLU A 287 -5.09 -29.55 109.74
N ALA A 288 -5.92 -29.50 108.68
CA ALA A 288 -5.71 -28.60 107.55
C ALA A 288 -5.91 -27.12 107.95
N PHE A 289 -6.90 -26.83 108.79
CA PHE A 289 -7.15 -25.51 109.36
C PHE A 289 -6.01 -25.07 110.28
N ASN A 290 -5.47 -25.95 111.12
CA ASN A 290 -4.31 -25.66 111.96
C ASN A 290 -3.05 -25.37 111.11
N LYS A 291 -2.85 -26.07 110.00
CA LYS A 291 -1.77 -25.76 109.03
C LYS A 291 -1.97 -24.39 108.38
N ILE A 292 -3.18 -24.07 107.93
CA ILE A 292 -3.49 -22.77 107.33
C ILE A 292 -3.36 -21.64 108.37
N GLN A 293 -3.78 -21.87 109.61
CA GLN A 293 -3.65 -20.92 110.73
C GLN A 293 -2.17 -20.65 111.05
N SER A 294 -1.33 -21.69 111.07
CA SER A 294 0.11 -21.56 111.27
C SER A 294 0.83 -20.83 110.13
N ALA A 295 0.33 -20.94 108.88
CA ALA A 295 0.90 -20.31 107.70
C ALA A 295 0.44 -18.85 107.49
N THR A 296 -0.78 -18.52 107.90
CA THR A 296 -1.41 -17.20 107.65
C THR A 296 -1.40 -16.26 108.86
N GLY A 297 -1.24 -16.78 110.09
CA GLY A 297 -1.11 -15.97 111.32
C GLY A 297 -2.40 -15.27 111.80
N ILE A 298 -3.55 -15.58 111.19
CA ILE A 298 -4.85 -14.97 111.52
C ILE A 298 -5.50 -15.79 112.66
N GLN A 299 -5.80 -15.15 113.79
CA GLN A 299 -6.36 -15.81 114.99
C GLN A 299 -7.89 -15.93 114.97
N ASP A 300 -8.57 -15.20 114.08
CA ASP A 300 -10.03 -15.16 113.97
C ASP A 300 -10.53 -15.98 112.78
N ILE A 301 -11.32 -17.02 113.08
CA ILE A 301 -11.81 -18.04 112.13
C ILE A 301 -12.73 -17.41 111.08
N ASP A 302 -13.58 -16.46 111.49
CA ASP A 302 -14.56 -15.83 110.60
C ASP A 302 -13.88 -14.91 109.57
N VAL A 303 -12.75 -14.31 109.94
CA VAL A 303 -11.95 -13.46 109.04
C VAL A 303 -11.20 -14.31 108.01
N LEU A 304 -10.67 -15.46 108.41
CA LEU A 304 -10.02 -16.41 107.50
C LEU A 304 -10.99 -16.97 106.45
N VAL A 305 -12.18 -17.37 106.88
CA VAL A 305 -13.23 -17.88 105.98
C VAL A 305 -13.67 -16.79 105.00
N ASN A 306 -13.91 -15.55 105.46
CA ASN A 306 -14.29 -14.45 104.57
C ASN A 306 -13.19 -14.05 103.58
N THR A 307 -11.91 -14.16 103.96
CA THR A 307 -10.80 -13.92 103.02
C THR A 307 -10.66 -15.04 102.01
N PHE A 308 -10.92 -16.28 102.40
CA PHE A 308 -10.95 -17.43 101.49
C PHE A 308 -12.11 -17.34 100.51
N ILE A 309 -13.32 -16.99 100.97
CA ILE A 309 -14.49 -16.77 100.09
C ILE A 309 -14.19 -15.66 99.08
N LYS A 310 -13.61 -14.53 99.52
CA LYS A 310 -13.22 -13.44 98.59
C LYS A 310 -12.12 -13.86 97.61
N ALA A 311 -11.20 -14.73 98.02
CA ALA A 311 -10.18 -15.27 97.12
C ALA A 311 -10.79 -16.28 96.13
N GLU A 312 -11.74 -17.09 96.58
CA GLU A 312 -12.50 -18.03 95.77
C GLU A 312 -13.39 -17.31 94.75
N ASP A 313 -14.09 -16.25 95.14
CA ASP A 313 -14.90 -15.40 94.23
C ASP A 313 -14.03 -14.76 93.15
N LYS A 314 -12.85 -14.26 93.52
CA LYS A 314 -11.87 -13.73 92.55
C LYS A 314 -11.37 -14.81 91.62
N ASN A 315 -11.08 -16.00 92.14
CA ASN A 315 -10.60 -17.13 91.35
C ASN A 315 -11.70 -17.63 90.40
N PHE A 316 -12.95 -17.66 90.85
CA PHE A 316 -14.11 -18.00 90.04
C PHE A 316 -14.33 -16.99 88.91
N THR A 317 -14.18 -15.70 89.19
CA THR A 317 -14.26 -14.64 88.17
C THR A 317 -13.13 -14.74 87.15
N LEU A 318 -11.90 -15.01 87.60
CA LEU A 318 -10.77 -15.26 86.71
C LEU A 318 -11.00 -16.50 85.84
N PHE A 319 -11.50 -17.59 86.42
CA PHE A 319 -11.77 -18.83 85.71
C PHE A 319 -12.87 -18.64 84.65
N LYS A 320 -13.91 -17.86 84.98
CA LYS A 320 -14.94 -17.48 84.01
C LYS A 320 -14.35 -16.68 82.86
N PHE A 321 -13.50 -15.69 83.14
CA PHE A 321 -12.84 -14.89 82.12
C PHE A 321 -11.88 -15.70 81.25
N VAL A 322 -11.13 -16.63 81.83
CA VAL A 322 -10.26 -17.56 81.09
C VAL A 322 -11.07 -18.47 80.18
N ASN A 323 -12.25 -18.95 80.62
CA ASN A 323 -13.14 -19.74 79.77
C ASN A 323 -13.77 -18.91 78.65
N GLU A 324 -14.17 -17.67 78.92
CA GLU A 324 -14.66 -16.74 77.89
C GLU A 324 -13.56 -16.46 76.84
N LEU A 325 -12.33 -16.16 77.28
CA LEU A 325 -11.18 -16.01 76.37
C LEU A 325 -10.87 -17.28 75.58
N SER A 326 -10.99 -18.46 76.19
CA SER A 326 -10.75 -19.74 75.51
C SER A 326 -11.79 -19.98 74.42
N ASN A 327 -13.06 -19.67 74.68
CA ASN A 327 -14.11 -19.72 73.67
C ASN A 327 -13.85 -18.70 72.54
N ASP A 328 -13.44 -17.48 72.87
CA ASP A 328 -13.12 -16.45 71.88
C ASP A 328 -11.96 -16.90 70.98
N ILE A 329 -10.91 -17.52 71.56
CA ILE A 329 -9.79 -18.11 70.80
C ILE A 329 -10.31 -19.19 69.83
N GLU A 330 -11.13 -20.14 70.29
CA GLU A 330 -11.69 -21.19 69.41
C GLU A 330 -12.53 -20.60 68.27
N THR A 331 -13.32 -19.55 68.54
CA THR A 331 -14.11 -18.90 67.48
C THR A 331 -13.23 -18.18 66.46
N LEU A 332 -12.18 -17.50 66.90
CA LEU A 332 -11.23 -16.80 66.02
C LEU A 332 -10.40 -17.79 65.20
N GLU A 333 -9.95 -18.90 65.78
CA GLU A 333 -9.25 -19.95 65.06
C GLU A 333 -10.12 -20.56 63.97
N LYS A 334 -11.41 -20.75 64.23
CA LYS A 334 -12.37 -21.22 63.22
C LYS A 334 -12.55 -20.22 62.07
N GLN A 335 -12.66 -18.93 62.38
CA GLN A 335 -12.76 -17.87 61.36
C GLN A 335 -11.50 -17.79 60.50
N ILE A 336 -10.32 -17.96 61.10
CA ILE A 336 -9.05 -18.01 60.37
C ILE A 336 -9.05 -19.21 59.40
N GLN A 337 -9.47 -20.39 59.84
CA GLN A 337 -9.55 -21.57 58.98
C GLN A 337 -10.54 -21.38 57.81
N GLU A 338 -11.71 -20.78 58.06
CA GLU A 338 -12.69 -20.49 57.00
C GLU A 338 -12.11 -19.51 55.96
N LEU A 339 -11.44 -18.44 56.40
CA LEU A 339 -10.78 -17.48 55.51
C LEU A 339 -9.61 -18.10 54.72
N GLU A 340 -8.82 -18.98 55.34
CA GLU A 340 -7.74 -19.68 54.65
C GLU A 340 -8.27 -20.60 53.54
N ILE A 341 -9.41 -21.27 53.77
CA ILE A 341 -10.09 -22.09 52.77
C ILE A 341 -10.62 -21.22 51.61
N GLU A 342 -11.22 -20.06 51.90
CA GLU A 342 -11.68 -19.12 50.87
C GLU A 342 -10.53 -18.56 50.02
N ILE A 343 -9.41 -18.19 50.65
CA ILE A 343 -8.21 -17.71 49.96
C ILE A 343 -7.63 -18.81 49.05
N ALA A 344 -7.61 -20.06 49.51
CA ALA A 344 -7.15 -21.19 48.70
C ALA A 344 -8.08 -21.45 47.50
N ALA A 345 -9.39 -21.33 47.69
CA ALA A 345 -10.38 -21.48 46.62
C ALA A 345 -10.25 -20.39 45.54
N CYS A 346 -10.14 -19.11 45.93
CA CYS A 346 -9.96 -18.01 44.98
C CYS A 346 -8.63 -18.09 44.21
N LYS A 347 -7.52 -18.39 44.89
CA LYS A 347 -6.21 -18.55 44.22
C LYS A 347 -6.16 -19.72 43.24
N GLY A 348 -6.91 -20.80 43.51
CA GLY A 348 -6.94 -21.98 42.63
C GLY A 348 -7.82 -21.80 41.39
N GLN A 349 -8.89 -21.00 41.45
CA GLN A 349 -9.88 -20.90 40.38
C GLN A 349 -9.65 -19.72 39.41
N GLU A 350 -9.15 -18.58 39.86
CA GLU A 350 -9.07 -17.38 38.99
C GLU A 350 -7.81 -17.36 38.10
N GLU A 351 -6.64 -17.77 38.60
CA GLU A 351 -5.40 -17.68 37.82
C GLU A 351 -5.16 -18.88 36.88
N ALA A 352 -5.69 -20.07 37.16
CA ALA A 352 -5.40 -21.24 36.33
C ALA A 352 -6.33 -21.36 35.11
N GLY A 353 -7.64 -21.09 35.27
CA GLY A 353 -8.63 -21.27 34.20
C GLY A 353 -8.56 -20.19 33.13
N TYR A 354 -8.44 -18.93 33.55
CA TYR A 354 -8.41 -17.77 32.63
C TYR A 354 -7.09 -17.73 31.84
N LEU A 355 -5.96 -17.94 32.50
CA LEU A 355 -4.64 -17.91 31.85
C LEU A 355 -4.46 -19.09 30.87
N MET A 356 -5.04 -20.25 31.16
CA MET A 356 -5.00 -21.41 30.28
C MET A 356 -5.90 -21.25 29.06
N SER A 357 -7.09 -20.66 29.24
CA SER A 357 -8.03 -20.40 28.14
C SER A 357 -7.53 -19.30 27.20
N THR A 358 -6.96 -18.22 27.75
CA THR A 358 -6.35 -17.15 26.96
C THR A 358 -5.11 -17.63 26.22
N LYS A 359 -4.23 -18.39 26.87
CA LYS A 359 -3.06 -19.01 26.22
C LYS A 359 -3.48 -19.93 25.07
N ALA A 360 -4.48 -20.79 25.27
CA ALA A 360 -4.98 -21.66 24.21
C ALA A 360 -5.55 -20.88 23.01
N ALA A 361 -6.29 -19.79 23.28
CA ALA A 361 -6.82 -18.91 22.24
C ALA A 361 -5.70 -18.20 21.44
N PHE A 362 -4.63 -17.77 22.12
CA PHE A 362 -3.48 -17.18 21.44
C PHE A 362 -2.69 -18.20 20.62
N GLU A 363 -2.50 -19.41 21.13
CA GLU A 363 -1.85 -20.50 20.39
C GLU A 363 -2.64 -20.85 19.12
N GLU A 364 -3.97 -20.90 19.19
CA GLU A 364 -4.82 -21.13 18.02
C GLU A 364 -4.76 -19.98 17.00
N LYS A 365 -4.76 -18.72 17.47
CA LYS A 365 -4.57 -17.56 16.60
C LYS A 365 -3.20 -17.60 15.93
N LEU A 366 -2.15 -17.96 16.67
CA LEU A 366 -0.78 -18.05 16.16
C LEU A 366 -0.66 -19.13 15.08
N ASP A 367 -1.25 -20.30 15.28
CA ASP A 367 -1.32 -21.37 14.28
C ASP A 367 -2.09 -20.95 13.02
N LYS A 368 -3.21 -20.22 13.17
CA LYS A 368 -3.97 -19.66 12.03
C LYS A 368 -3.11 -18.69 11.22
N TYR A 369 -2.38 -17.80 11.86
CA TYR A 369 -1.49 -16.86 11.19
C TYR A 369 -0.29 -17.56 10.54
N MET A 370 0.29 -18.56 11.19
CA MET A 370 1.37 -19.37 10.62
C MET A 370 0.93 -20.09 9.34
N ARG A 371 -0.24 -20.75 9.35
CA ARG A 371 -0.78 -21.42 8.15
C ARG A 371 -1.05 -20.44 7.01
N LYS A 372 -1.53 -19.23 7.32
CA LYS A 372 -1.72 -18.17 6.32
C LYS A 372 -0.38 -17.72 5.74
N ALA A 373 0.64 -17.51 6.58
CA ALA A 373 1.99 -17.16 6.13
C ALA A 373 2.59 -18.24 5.22
N GLU A 374 2.54 -19.52 5.62
CA GLU A 374 2.99 -20.64 4.79
C GLU A 374 2.26 -20.73 3.45
N SER A 375 0.95 -20.44 3.44
CA SER A 375 0.20 -20.39 2.17
C SER A 375 0.65 -19.25 1.27
N TYR A 376 1.01 -18.08 1.82
CA TYR A 376 1.52 -16.97 1.03
C TYR A 376 2.92 -17.26 0.50
N ASP A 377 3.78 -17.90 1.30
CA ASP A 377 5.12 -18.30 0.87
C ASP A 377 5.04 -19.31 -0.28
N LYS A 378 4.16 -20.32 -0.20
CA LYS A 378 3.94 -21.27 -1.31
C LYS A 378 3.46 -20.58 -2.59
N LYS A 379 2.48 -19.67 -2.49
CA LYS A 379 1.99 -18.91 -3.64
C LYS A 379 3.06 -18.01 -4.24
N TYR A 380 3.93 -17.43 -3.40
CA TYR A 380 5.07 -16.64 -3.85
C TYR A 380 6.10 -17.51 -4.58
N GLU A 381 6.46 -18.67 -4.03
CA GLU A 381 7.37 -19.61 -4.70
C GLU A 381 6.83 -20.09 -6.06
N GLU A 382 5.55 -20.44 -6.14
CA GLU A 382 4.90 -20.82 -7.39
C GLU A 382 4.91 -19.67 -8.41
N SER A 383 4.57 -18.45 -7.97
CA SER A 383 4.61 -17.27 -8.83
C SER A 383 6.02 -16.97 -9.32
N GLN A 384 7.04 -17.14 -8.47
CA GLN A 384 8.44 -16.91 -8.83
C GLN A 384 8.95 -17.96 -9.81
N LYS A 385 8.55 -19.23 -9.66
CA LYS A 385 8.83 -20.29 -10.65
C LYS A 385 8.20 -19.95 -12.00
N ASN A 386 6.93 -19.56 -12.02
CA ASN A 386 6.24 -19.17 -13.26
C ASN A 386 6.92 -17.97 -13.93
N LEU A 387 7.34 -16.98 -13.13
CA LEU A 387 8.01 -15.78 -13.62
C LEU A 387 9.40 -16.10 -14.19
N ASN A 388 10.15 -16.99 -13.55
CA ASN A 388 11.45 -17.43 -14.08
C ASN A 388 11.30 -18.24 -15.37
N ASN A 389 10.30 -19.14 -15.45
CA ASN A 389 9.98 -19.84 -16.69
C ASN A 389 9.62 -18.84 -17.81
N LEU A 390 8.81 -17.83 -17.50
CA LEU A 390 8.46 -16.78 -18.46
C LEU A 390 9.69 -15.99 -18.93
N LYS A 391 10.61 -15.63 -18.02
CA LYS A 391 11.89 -14.97 -18.40
C LYS A 391 12.67 -15.83 -19.39
N GLU A 392 12.78 -17.14 -19.14
CA GLU A 392 13.49 -18.06 -20.03
C GLU A 392 12.81 -18.18 -21.40
N GLU A 393 11.48 -18.34 -21.44
CA GLU A 393 10.74 -18.48 -22.69
C GLU A 393 10.77 -17.19 -23.51
N VAL A 394 10.57 -16.03 -22.88
CA VAL A 394 10.68 -14.72 -23.54
C VAL A 394 12.08 -14.52 -24.09
N THR A 395 13.12 -14.92 -23.34
CA THR A 395 14.52 -14.86 -23.80
C THR A 395 14.72 -15.75 -25.04
N LYS A 396 14.27 -17.01 -25.01
CA LYS A 396 14.36 -17.94 -26.15
C LYS A 396 13.61 -17.39 -27.37
N PHE A 397 12.40 -16.88 -27.17
CA PHE A 397 11.56 -16.36 -28.23
C PHE A 397 12.16 -15.09 -28.85
N PHE A 398 12.66 -14.17 -28.03
CA PHE A 398 13.35 -12.95 -28.46
C PHE A 398 14.56 -13.26 -29.35
N TYR A 399 15.37 -14.27 -28.99
CA TYR A 399 16.49 -14.71 -29.81
C TYR A 399 16.06 -15.46 -31.08
N SER A 400 14.95 -16.21 -31.05
CA SER A 400 14.47 -16.97 -32.21
C SER A 400 13.92 -16.09 -33.35
N ILE A 401 13.36 -14.92 -33.02
CA ILE A 401 12.77 -13.98 -33.97
C ILE A 401 13.82 -12.99 -34.52
N ASP A 402 15.07 -13.10 -34.04
CA ASP A 402 16.19 -12.22 -34.39
C ASP A 402 15.82 -10.74 -34.20
N CYS A 403 15.21 -10.45 -33.04
CA CYS A 403 14.94 -9.08 -32.62
C CYS A 403 16.27 -8.34 -32.48
N HIS A 404 16.37 -7.14 -33.05
CA HIS A 404 17.62 -6.38 -33.20
C HIS A 404 18.44 -6.30 -31.90
N LYS A 405 19.44 -7.19 -31.80
CA LYS A 405 20.27 -7.43 -30.61
C LYS A 405 20.97 -6.17 -30.07
N GLN A 406 21.26 -5.21 -30.96
CA GLN A 406 21.93 -3.95 -30.64
C GLN A 406 21.02 -2.96 -29.90
N LEU A 407 19.76 -2.82 -30.31
CA LEU A 407 18.79 -1.92 -29.68
C LEU A 407 18.30 -2.45 -28.33
N ALA A 408 18.19 -3.77 -28.17
CA ALA A 408 17.85 -4.36 -26.88
C ALA A 408 19.02 -4.27 -25.88
N ASN A 409 20.25 -4.57 -26.29
CA ASN A 409 21.41 -4.49 -25.38
C ASN A 409 21.74 -3.05 -24.93
N GLU A 410 21.57 -2.03 -25.79
CA GLU A 410 21.83 -0.63 -25.41
C GLU A 410 20.77 -0.03 -24.47
N PHE A 411 19.51 -0.46 -24.56
CA PHE A 411 18.40 0.17 -23.83
C PHE A 411 17.83 -0.67 -22.68
N LEU A 412 18.01 -2.00 -22.68
CA LEU A 412 17.30 -2.91 -21.77
C LEU A 412 18.22 -3.86 -20.97
N GLY A 413 19.52 -3.93 -21.32
CA GLY A 413 20.52 -4.82 -20.72
C GLY A 413 20.53 -6.22 -21.33
N GLU A 414 21.59 -7.00 -21.13
CA GLU A 414 21.84 -8.29 -21.83
C GLU A 414 20.90 -9.45 -21.41
N THR A 415 20.16 -9.30 -20.30
CA THR A 415 19.28 -10.34 -19.76
C THR A 415 17.89 -9.84 -19.42
N VAL A 416 16.89 -10.74 -19.56
CA VAL A 416 15.51 -10.48 -19.16
C VAL A 416 15.40 -10.57 -17.62
N THR A 417 15.06 -9.45 -17.00
CA THR A 417 14.81 -9.24 -15.58
C THR A 417 13.34 -8.88 -15.34
N GLU A 418 12.91 -8.91 -14.08
CA GLU A 418 11.49 -8.65 -13.71
C GLU A 418 11.03 -7.24 -14.11
N ASN A 419 11.95 -6.28 -14.09
CA ASN A 419 11.66 -4.89 -14.42
C ASN A 419 11.62 -4.63 -15.94
N ASN A 420 12.35 -5.42 -16.74
CA ASN A 420 12.47 -5.21 -18.18
C ASN A 420 11.64 -6.22 -19.01
N ILE A 421 11.08 -7.28 -18.40
CA ILE A 421 10.36 -8.35 -19.12
C ILE A 421 9.20 -7.81 -19.97
N LYS A 422 8.49 -6.80 -19.46
CA LYS A 422 7.40 -6.14 -20.19
C LYS A 422 7.92 -5.44 -21.44
N GLN A 423 9.05 -4.76 -21.34
CA GLN A 423 9.65 -4.02 -22.45
C GLN A 423 10.22 -4.98 -23.51
N TYR A 424 10.80 -6.11 -23.08
CA TYR A 424 11.20 -7.21 -23.97
C TYR A 424 10.01 -7.79 -24.74
N LEU A 425 8.87 -8.04 -24.08
CA LEU A 425 7.64 -8.49 -24.73
C LEU A 425 7.13 -7.47 -25.77
N THR A 426 7.14 -6.18 -25.44
CA THR A 426 6.71 -5.12 -26.38
C THR A 426 7.57 -5.07 -27.65
N LEU A 427 8.90 -5.18 -27.51
CA LEU A 427 9.80 -5.22 -28.66
C LEU A 427 9.59 -6.49 -29.50
N THR A 428 9.36 -7.62 -28.83
CA THR A 428 9.09 -8.88 -29.51
C THR A 428 7.77 -8.82 -30.28
N GLU A 429 6.73 -8.23 -29.69
CA GLU A 429 5.43 -8.01 -30.34
C GLU A 429 5.57 -7.12 -31.58
N GLN A 430 6.31 -6.01 -31.48
CA GLN A 430 6.57 -5.12 -32.61
C GLN A 430 7.26 -5.88 -33.75
N ARG A 431 8.28 -6.69 -33.43
CA ARG A 431 9.02 -7.46 -34.44
C ARG A 431 8.17 -8.56 -35.09
N CYS A 432 7.36 -9.27 -34.30
CA CYS A 432 6.39 -10.23 -34.83
C CYS A 432 5.43 -9.56 -35.81
N ASN A 433 4.91 -8.38 -35.46
CA ASN A 433 4.00 -7.63 -36.31
C ASN A 433 4.66 -7.19 -37.63
N GLU A 434 5.93 -6.76 -37.61
CA GLU A 434 6.69 -6.45 -38.83
C GLU A 434 6.84 -7.68 -39.74
N ILE A 435 7.17 -8.84 -39.17
CA ILE A 435 7.31 -10.10 -39.92
C ILE A 435 5.97 -10.52 -40.53
N PHE A 436 4.87 -10.41 -39.77
CA PHE A 436 3.53 -10.70 -40.28
C PHE A 436 3.12 -9.76 -41.42
N GLN A 437 3.42 -8.46 -41.29
CA GLN A 437 3.15 -7.48 -42.36
C GLN A 437 3.98 -7.77 -43.62
N ALA A 438 5.28 -8.09 -43.47
CA ALA A 438 6.14 -8.46 -44.59
C ALA A 438 5.65 -9.75 -45.28
N TYR A 439 5.23 -10.75 -44.50
CA TYR A 439 4.66 -11.98 -45.02
C TYR A 439 3.33 -11.75 -45.76
N ALA A 440 2.44 -10.92 -45.21
CA ALA A 440 1.18 -10.54 -45.85
C ALA A 440 1.42 -9.85 -47.20
N LEU A 441 2.38 -8.92 -47.27
CA LEU A 441 2.78 -8.26 -48.52
C LEU A 441 3.36 -9.26 -49.54
N MET A 442 4.17 -10.22 -49.10
CA MET A 442 4.67 -11.31 -49.97
C MET A 442 3.54 -12.20 -50.52
N GLN A 443 2.51 -12.48 -49.73
CA GLN A 443 1.37 -13.30 -50.17
C GLN A 443 0.48 -12.55 -51.18
N ILE A 444 0.28 -11.25 -50.96
CA ILE A 444 -0.41 -10.37 -51.91
C ILE A 444 0.34 -10.32 -53.25
N GLN A 445 1.67 -10.20 -53.23
CA GLN A 445 2.49 -10.24 -54.45
C GLN A 445 2.47 -11.59 -55.18
N LYS A 446 2.22 -12.71 -54.48
CA LYS A 446 2.12 -14.05 -55.08
C LYS A 446 0.74 -14.39 -55.66
N GLY A 447 -0.18 -13.44 -55.72
CA GLY A 447 -1.43 -13.57 -56.48
C GLY A 447 -2.46 -14.53 -55.88
N LYS A 448 -2.37 -14.88 -54.59
CA LYS A 448 -3.46 -15.55 -53.86
C LYS A 448 -4.33 -14.47 -53.22
N GLY A 449 -5.38 -14.08 -53.95
CA GLY A 449 -6.43 -13.19 -53.48
C GLY A 449 -7.23 -13.80 -52.32
N ASP A 450 -7.65 -12.91 -51.42
CA ASP A 450 -8.34 -13.14 -50.14
C ASP A 450 -7.53 -13.83 -49.03
N PHE A 451 -6.59 -13.07 -48.46
CA PHE A 451 -6.24 -13.22 -47.06
C PHE A 451 -6.67 -11.95 -46.32
N SER A 452 -7.84 -12.01 -45.69
CA SER A 452 -8.26 -11.01 -44.71
C SER A 452 -7.26 -11.07 -43.56
N MET A 453 -6.53 -9.98 -43.35
CA MET A 453 -5.74 -9.79 -42.14
C MET A 453 -6.67 -10.00 -40.93
N PRO A 454 -6.35 -10.88 -39.96
CA PRO A 454 -6.72 -10.59 -38.59
C PRO A 454 -5.85 -9.39 -38.22
N GLY A 455 -6.29 -8.19 -38.62
CA GLY A 455 -5.80 -6.97 -37.98
C GLY A 455 -6.07 -7.12 -36.48
N PRO A 456 -5.26 -6.51 -35.61
CA PRO A 456 -5.68 -6.39 -34.23
C PRO A 456 -7.03 -5.67 -34.28
N GLN A 457 -8.11 -6.37 -33.94
CA GLN A 457 -9.29 -5.69 -33.45
C GLN A 457 -8.77 -4.92 -32.26
N ALA A 458 -8.56 -3.61 -32.43
CA ALA A 458 -8.49 -2.73 -31.29
C ALA A 458 -9.74 -3.06 -30.47
N PRO A 459 -9.61 -3.43 -29.18
CA PRO A 459 -10.78 -3.59 -28.35
C PRO A 459 -11.59 -2.29 -28.50
N PRO A 460 -12.92 -2.38 -28.63
CA PRO A 460 -13.76 -1.19 -28.73
C PRO A 460 -13.36 -0.25 -27.60
N SER A 461 -13.21 1.05 -27.91
CA SER A 461 -12.92 2.11 -26.95
C SER A 461 -13.72 1.89 -25.66
N GLY A 462 -13.03 1.26 -24.73
CA GLY A 462 -13.48 0.78 -23.45
C GLY A 462 -12.19 0.77 -22.65
N ASN A 463 -12.27 1.29 -21.43
CA ASN A 463 -11.14 1.56 -20.55
C ASN A 463 -9.99 0.54 -20.70
N PRO A 464 -8.72 1.00 -20.62
CA PRO A 464 -7.55 0.12 -20.74
C PRO A 464 -7.77 -1.13 -19.89
N PRO A 465 -7.37 -2.34 -20.34
CA PRO A 465 -7.60 -3.56 -19.58
C PRO A 465 -6.99 -3.32 -18.21
N ARG A 466 -7.89 -3.11 -17.24
CA ARG A 466 -7.55 -3.04 -15.85
C ARG A 466 -7.02 -4.44 -15.60
N ILE A 467 -5.71 -4.54 -15.42
CA ILE A 467 -5.13 -5.67 -14.71
C ILE A 467 -5.79 -5.56 -13.34
N GLU A 468 -6.93 -6.21 -13.19
CA GLU A 468 -7.45 -6.54 -11.89
C GLU A 468 -6.42 -7.52 -11.36
N ALA A 469 -5.52 -7.00 -10.52
CA ALA A 469 -4.87 -7.81 -9.51
C ALA A 469 -5.95 -8.76 -8.97
N PRO A 470 -5.66 -10.06 -8.80
CA PRO A 470 -6.63 -11.04 -8.33
C PRO A 470 -7.51 -10.39 -7.27
N LEU A 471 -8.82 -10.30 -7.55
CA LEU A 471 -9.78 -9.74 -6.62
C LEU A 471 -9.54 -10.45 -5.29
N VAL A 472 -8.98 -9.71 -4.33
CA VAL A 472 -8.98 -10.10 -2.92
C VAL A 472 -10.39 -9.85 -2.40
N LYS A 473 -11.33 -10.62 -2.93
CA LYS A 473 -12.73 -10.80 -2.52
C LYS A 473 -13.04 -12.20 -3.05
N ASP A 474 -12.92 -13.24 -2.25
CA ASP A 474 -13.89 -13.55 -1.19
C ASP A 474 -13.26 -14.36 -0.03
N ASP A 475 -12.47 -13.71 0.83
CA ASP A 475 -12.15 -14.25 2.17
C ASP A 475 -11.99 -13.14 3.24
N MET A 476 -12.43 -11.92 2.92
CA MET A 476 -12.45 -10.78 3.84
C MET A 476 -13.86 -10.50 4.40
N SER A 477 -14.75 -11.49 4.35
CA SER A 477 -16.01 -11.49 5.08
C SER A 477 -15.94 -12.52 6.21
N GLY A 478 -15.10 -12.21 7.20
CA GLY A 478 -15.28 -12.69 8.55
C GLY A 478 -15.36 -11.45 9.41
N ASP A 479 -16.59 -11.13 9.85
CA ASP A 479 -16.81 -10.39 11.09
C ASP A 479 -15.79 -10.85 12.11
N ASP A 480 -15.04 -9.91 12.68
CA ASP A 480 -14.49 -9.97 14.03
C ASP A 480 -14.08 -8.52 14.36
N GLU A 481 -15.09 -7.70 14.65
CA GLU A 481 -14.95 -6.63 15.65
C GLU A 481 -14.66 -7.29 16.99
N GLU A 482 -13.40 -7.57 17.32
CA GLU A 482 -13.01 -7.87 18.70
C GLU A 482 -11.71 -7.13 19.09
N GLU A 483 -11.90 -6.28 20.09
CA GLU A 483 -10.94 -5.70 21.04
C GLU A 483 -9.46 -5.88 20.75
N LEU A 484 -8.82 -4.76 20.40
CA LEU A 484 -7.40 -4.54 20.68
C LEU A 484 -7.20 -4.63 22.19
N GLU A 485 -6.80 -5.81 22.67
CA GLU A 485 -6.25 -5.99 24.01
C GLU A 485 -5.09 -5.01 24.20
N THR A 486 -5.38 -4.06 25.08
CA THR A 486 -4.51 -3.16 25.81
C THR A 486 -3.04 -3.61 25.87
N GLU A 487 -2.16 -2.82 25.24
CA GLU A 487 -0.76 -2.77 25.66
C GLU A 487 -0.73 -2.43 27.16
N LYS A 488 -0.16 -3.35 27.93
CA LYS A 488 0.03 -3.25 29.38
C LYS A 488 0.63 -1.87 29.73
N PRO A 489 -0.01 -1.08 30.62
CA PRO A 489 0.52 0.23 30.99
C PRO A 489 1.90 0.05 31.63
N LEU A 490 2.88 0.83 31.15
CA LEU A 490 4.22 0.88 31.72
C LEU A 490 4.13 1.20 33.22
N SER A 491 5.02 0.60 34.01
CA SER A 491 5.09 0.93 35.43
C SER A 491 5.41 2.42 35.60
N THR A 492 4.97 3.03 36.71
CA THR A 492 5.26 4.44 37.03
C THR A 492 6.76 4.76 37.01
N GLU A 493 7.60 3.77 37.23
CA GLU A 493 9.05 3.88 37.23
C GLU A 493 9.60 3.86 35.79
N GLU A 494 9.11 2.96 34.95
CA GLU A 494 9.46 2.89 33.53
C GLU A 494 9.01 4.13 32.75
N PHE A 495 7.83 4.67 33.07
CA PHE A 495 7.35 5.92 32.47
C PHE A 495 8.22 7.11 32.84
N ARG A 496 8.67 7.21 34.11
CA ARG A 496 9.59 8.27 34.55
C ARG A 496 10.95 8.18 33.85
N VAL A 497 11.51 6.98 33.71
CA VAL A 497 12.78 6.77 33.01
C VAL A 497 12.66 7.17 31.54
N ARG A 498 11.61 6.72 30.86
CA ARG A 498 11.40 7.02 29.43
C ARG A 498 11.08 8.48 29.16
N ALA A 499 10.34 9.13 30.07
CA ALA A 499 10.09 10.57 30.02
C ALA A 499 11.38 11.38 30.24
N ALA A 500 12.26 10.96 31.16
CA ALA A 500 13.55 11.60 31.39
C ALA A 500 14.49 11.44 30.18
N GLU A 501 14.54 10.26 29.56
CA GLU A 501 15.32 10.02 28.35
C GLU A 501 14.84 10.88 27.16
N ARG A 502 13.52 10.98 26.98
CA ARG A 502 12.92 11.80 25.93
C ARG A 502 13.16 13.29 26.15
N ALA A 503 13.13 13.75 27.41
CA ALA A 503 13.47 15.12 27.76
C ALA A 503 14.95 15.43 27.44
N LEU A 504 15.87 14.53 27.78
CA LEU A 504 17.30 14.68 27.47
C LEU A 504 17.57 14.71 25.96
N GLN A 505 16.88 13.88 25.17
CA GLN A 505 16.99 13.91 23.71
C GLN A 505 16.51 15.22 23.10
N LEU A 506 15.37 15.75 23.57
CA LEU A 506 14.84 17.03 23.11
C LEU A 506 15.80 18.18 23.45
N ASP A 507 16.39 18.16 24.63
CA ASP A 507 17.39 19.15 25.08
C ASP A 507 18.65 19.12 24.20
N PHE A 508 19.11 17.92 23.84
CA PHE A 508 20.26 17.74 22.96
C PHE A 508 19.97 18.24 21.53
N GLN A 509 18.77 17.96 21.01
CA GLN A 509 18.33 18.45 19.70
C GLN A 509 18.19 19.97 19.67
N GLN A 510 17.67 20.59 20.74
CA GLN A 510 17.59 22.05 20.83
C GLN A 510 18.98 22.69 20.88
N LYS A 511 19.92 22.15 21.67
CA LYS A 511 21.31 22.64 21.74
C LYS A 511 22.02 22.52 20.39
N ASN A 512 21.79 21.46 19.63
CA ASN A 512 22.35 21.29 18.29
C ASN A 512 21.74 22.23 17.25
N LYS A 513 20.42 22.45 17.28
CA LYS A 513 19.75 23.48 16.45
C LYS A 513 20.30 24.88 16.77
N SER A 514 20.49 25.19 18.04
CA SER A 514 21.04 26.48 18.51
C SER A 514 22.48 26.71 18.04
N LYS A 515 23.32 25.67 18.07
CA LYS A 515 24.69 25.71 17.54
C LYS A 515 24.73 25.88 16.02
N GLN A 516 23.85 25.20 15.28
CA GLN A 516 23.75 25.39 13.82
C GLN A 516 23.28 26.80 13.43
N ILE A 517 22.34 27.38 14.17
CA ILE A 517 21.88 28.76 13.92
C ILE A 517 23.00 29.77 14.21
N LYS A 518 23.74 29.61 15.32
CA LYS A 518 24.90 30.46 15.65
C LYS A 518 26.05 30.32 14.63
N SER A 519 26.22 29.14 14.04
CA SER A 519 27.21 28.89 12.98
C SER A 519 26.80 29.54 11.65
N LYS A 520 25.51 29.63 11.34
CA LYS A 520 25.01 30.27 10.11
C LYS A 520 25.04 31.80 10.17
N ASN A 521 24.93 32.40 11.36
CA ASN A 521 25.00 33.86 11.54
C ASN A 521 26.43 34.42 11.69
N LYS A 522 27.46 33.57 11.59
CA LYS A 522 28.89 33.95 11.71
C LYS A 522 29.68 33.81 10.40
N LYS A 523 29.01 33.43 9.31
CA LYS A 523 29.49 33.50 7.92
C LYS A 523 28.67 34.57 7.22
#